data_AF-A0AAD9AUC6-F1
#
_entry.id   AF-A0AAD9AUC6-F1
#
_cell.length_a   1.000
_cell.length_b   1.000
_cell.length_c   1.000
_cell.angle_alpha   90.00
_cell.angle_beta   90.00
_cell.angle_gamma   90.00
#
_symmetry.space_group_name_H-M   'P 1'
#
loop_
_entity.id
_entity.type
_entity.pdbx_description
1 polymer ?
#
loop_
_entity_poly.entity_id
_entity_poly.type
_entity_poly.pdbx_seq_one_letter_code
_entity_poly.pdbx_strand_id
1 'polypeptide(L)'
;MADLVTTQASSEKNVQFGPATPAQRDAAWRLNGVSWAPPMSIEAYITRETALSKTKLSENCTYYVLFDPADPQHIISSCEATAKTLFVRDASGAFREEKAYAIASVYTNPSHRGHGMATLLLNKLKEAMDADSKASVLYSDIGTVYYAQLGWTVYPSLQVSLIPDDASALQPTPPEGVRYLTADEAPAFCDKDVALLRKKFENLPADGKPHIAFAPSAAQITWHFTRDGFMAKELAKREVANRGAVTADGKAWVYWDYDFREKKLKVLRVAGDPQADVTALLHAAVLEASNWGLAKVLVWNPDDGVAASAKKVSDRTDGAVRVVFDERLDGSIPSLRWRSEGEAVWEDNEYYAWC
;
A
#
# COMPACT_ATOMS: atom_id res chain seq x y z
N MET A 1 31.81 -48.45 3.03
CA MET A 1 31.86 -47.15 3.71
C MET A 1 31.07 -46.18 2.85
N ALA A 2 29.73 -46.18 2.82
CA ALA A 2 28.77 -46.17 3.92
C ALA A 2 29.11 -45.05 4.93
N ASP A 3 28.19 -44.08 4.99
CA ASP A 3 27.99 -43.02 5.98
C ASP A 3 28.76 -41.71 5.83
N LEU A 4 28.12 -40.75 5.16
CA LEU A 4 27.60 -39.51 5.79
C LEU A 4 26.67 -38.76 4.81
N VAL A 5 25.70 -39.48 4.24
CA VAL A 5 24.41 -38.88 3.88
C VAL A 5 23.65 -38.83 5.18
N THR A 6 23.72 -37.70 5.89
CA THR A 6 22.70 -37.16 6.84
C THR A 6 23.33 -35.91 7.48
N THR A 7 23.44 -34.79 6.77
CA THR A 7 23.23 -33.50 7.44
C THR A 7 21.72 -33.33 7.57
N GLN A 8 21.25 -33.86 8.69
CA GLN A 8 19.92 -33.71 9.26
C GLN A 8 19.28 -32.36 8.90
N ALA A 9 18.07 -32.41 8.35
CA ALA A 9 17.06 -31.38 8.49
C ALA A 9 16.67 -31.23 9.97
N SER A 10 17.56 -30.68 10.79
CA SER A 10 17.39 -30.57 12.26
C SER A 10 16.77 -29.26 12.75
N SER A 11 16.56 -28.23 11.92
CA SER A 11 16.15 -26.91 12.44
C SER A 11 14.64 -26.63 12.46
N GLU A 12 13.78 -27.51 11.96
CA GLU A 12 12.33 -27.22 11.88
C GLU A 12 11.52 -27.68 13.10
N LYS A 13 12.14 -28.43 14.03
CA LYS A 13 11.47 -28.89 15.25
C LYS A 13 11.51 -27.88 16.39
N ASN A 14 12.39 -26.89 16.33
CA ASN A 14 12.61 -25.90 17.37
C ASN A 14 12.40 -24.47 16.85
N VAL A 15 11.24 -24.24 16.25
CA VAL A 15 10.89 -22.95 15.64
C VAL A 15 10.17 -22.07 16.66
N GLN A 16 10.63 -20.83 16.82
CA GLN A 16 9.99 -19.81 17.65
C GLN A 16 9.42 -18.68 16.79
N PHE A 17 8.23 -18.22 17.15
CA PHE A 17 7.60 -17.00 16.64
C PHE A 17 7.65 -15.90 17.70
N GLY A 18 7.91 -14.67 17.28
CA GLY A 18 7.81 -13.52 18.18
C GLY A 18 8.13 -12.19 17.51
N PRO A 19 7.97 -11.07 18.24
CA PRO A 19 8.46 -9.78 17.79
C PRO A 19 9.98 -9.83 17.62
N ALA A 20 10.46 -9.23 16.54
CA ALA A 20 11.88 -9.19 16.21
C ALA A 20 12.63 -8.25 17.15
N THR A 21 13.79 -8.70 17.64
CA THR A 21 14.81 -7.79 18.17
C THR A 21 15.37 -6.90 17.04
N PRO A 22 16.05 -5.78 17.34
CA PRO A 22 16.67 -4.96 16.30
C PRO A 22 17.60 -5.75 15.37
N ALA A 23 18.43 -6.65 15.92
CA ALA A 23 19.33 -7.49 15.13
C ALA A 23 18.56 -8.45 14.21
N GLN A 24 17.46 -9.04 14.70
CA GLN A 24 16.61 -9.91 13.89
C GLN A 24 15.88 -9.16 12.78
N ARG A 25 15.42 -7.94 13.06
CA ARG A 25 14.80 -7.06 12.06
C ARG A 25 15.80 -6.73 10.95
N ASP A 26 17.02 -6.33 11.31
CA ASP A 26 18.07 -6.02 10.33
C ASP A 26 18.45 -7.26 9.50
N ALA A 27 18.52 -8.44 10.11
CA ALA A 27 18.71 -9.71 9.42
C ALA A 27 17.54 -10.05 8.47
N ALA A 28 16.30 -9.82 8.89
CA ALA A 28 15.11 -10.02 8.06
C ALA A 28 15.10 -9.07 6.85
N TRP A 29 15.44 -7.79 7.05
CA TRP A 29 15.61 -6.81 5.96
C TRP A 29 16.72 -7.19 4.99
N ARG A 30 17.87 -7.67 5.48
CA ARG A 30 18.95 -8.18 4.62
C ARG A 30 18.48 -9.37 3.78
N LEU A 31 17.77 -10.30 4.41
CA LEU A 31 17.26 -11.50 3.76
C LEU A 31 16.21 -11.16 2.69
N ASN A 32 15.23 -10.32 3.02
CA ASN A 32 14.12 -10.02 2.13
C ASN A 32 14.45 -8.95 1.08
N GLY A 33 15.52 -8.18 1.30
CA GLY A 33 16.04 -7.18 0.37
C GLY A 33 16.40 -7.78 -0.99
N VAL A 34 16.70 -9.07 -1.09
CA VAL A 34 16.91 -9.75 -2.38
C VAL A 34 15.71 -9.61 -3.34
N SER A 35 14.50 -9.42 -2.81
CA SER A 35 13.27 -9.23 -3.60
C SER A 35 12.88 -7.76 -3.77
N TRP A 36 13.14 -6.91 -2.76
CA TRP A 36 12.60 -5.56 -2.71
C TRP A 36 13.64 -4.42 -2.73
N ALA A 37 14.94 -4.74 -2.71
CA ALA A 37 16.00 -3.76 -2.92
C ALA A 37 16.17 -3.35 -4.38
N PRO A 38 16.18 -4.27 -5.38
CA PRO A 38 16.45 -3.88 -6.76
C PRO A 38 15.47 -2.82 -7.27
N PRO A 39 15.95 -1.81 -8.01
CA PRO A 39 17.32 -1.69 -8.56
C PRO A 39 18.37 -1.09 -7.61
N MET A 40 18.04 -0.79 -6.35
CA MET A 40 19.01 -0.32 -5.36
C MET A 40 19.89 -1.45 -4.82
N SER A 41 21.01 -1.08 -4.18
CA SER A 41 21.80 -2.01 -3.38
C SER A 41 21.04 -2.42 -2.10
N ILE A 42 21.45 -3.55 -1.50
CA ILE A 42 20.91 -4.02 -0.22
C ILE A 42 21.17 -2.99 0.90
N GLU A 43 22.33 -2.34 0.93
CA GLU A 43 22.63 -1.32 1.96
C GLU A 43 21.75 -0.07 1.81
N ALA A 44 21.49 0.37 0.57
CA ALA A 44 20.55 1.46 0.30
C ALA A 44 19.12 1.05 0.71
N TYR A 45 18.71 -0.19 0.42
CA TYR A 45 17.43 -0.73 0.89
C TYR A 45 17.33 -0.71 2.42
N ILE A 46 18.34 -1.19 3.16
CA ILE A 46 18.32 -1.17 4.63
C ILE A 46 18.27 0.25 5.18
N THR A 47 18.97 1.19 4.53
CA THR A 47 18.92 2.60 4.90
C THR A 47 17.51 3.17 4.70
N ARG A 48 16.82 2.79 3.61
CA ARG A 48 15.40 3.11 3.39
C ARG A 48 14.52 2.53 4.48
N GLU A 49 14.63 1.23 4.77
CA GLU A 49 13.81 0.58 5.80
C GLU A 49 14.04 1.21 7.18
N THR A 50 15.27 1.59 7.49
CA THR A 50 15.63 2.33 8.72
C THR A 50 15.01 3.72 8.77
N ALA A 51 14.90 4.41 7.62
CA ALA A 51 14.21 5.70 7.54
C ALA A 51 12.70 5.53 7.73
N LEU A 52 12.12 4.50 7.10
CA LEU A 52 10.69 4.17 7.24
C LEU A 52 10.34 3.79 8.67
N SER A 53 11.16 3.00 9.35
CA SER A 53 10.92 2.56 10.73
C SER A 53 10.91 3.72 11.74
N LYS A 54 11.32 4.94 11.34
CA LYS A 54 11.32 6.16 12.16
C LYS A 54 10.14 7.08 11.86
N THR A 55 9.29 6.74 10.90
CA THR A 55 8.10 7.52 10.58
C THR A 55 7.03 7.37 11.66
N LYS A 56 6.08 8.33 11.70
CA LYS A 56 4.96 8.31 12.64
C LYS A 56 4.08 7.06 12.51
N LEU A 57 3.88 6.57 11.28
CA LEU A 57 3.09 5.35 11.04
C LEU A 57 3.77 4.12 11.67
N SER A 58 5.09 4.03 11.54
CA SER A 58 5.87 2.88 12.01
C SER A 58 6.00 2.79 13.53
N GLU A 59 5.61 3.82 14.29
CA GLU A 59 5.43 3.70 15.75
C GLU A 59 4.40 2.62 16.13
N ASN A 60 3.45 2.34 15.21
CA ASN A 60 2.41 1.32 15.37
C ASN A 60 2.75 0.01 14.65
N CYS A 61 4.00 -0.17 14.20
CA CYS A 61 4.44 -1.34 13.45
C CYS A 61 5.22 -2.32 14.32
N THR A 62 4.85 -3.58 14.29
CA THR A 62 5.61 -4.67 14.89
C THR A 62 6.17 -5.58 13.79
N TYR A 63 7.48 -5.80 13.84
CA TYR A 63 8.19 -6.75 12.98
C TYR A 63 8.12 -8.13 13.64
N TYR A 64 7.68 -9.14 12.91
CA TYR A 64 7.59 -10.51 13.40
C TYR A 64 8.53 -11.43 12.64
N VAL A 65 9.17 -12.34 13.38
CA VAL A 65 10.10 -13.32 12.83
C VAL A 65 9.77 -14.71 13.33
N LEU A 66 10.11 -15.67 12.49
CA LEU A 66 10.16 -17.08 12.76
C LEU A 66 11.64 -17.50 12.63
N PHE A 67 12.19 -18.08 13.70
CA PHE A 67 13.62 -18.36 13.83
C PHE A 67 13.86 -19.59 14.71
N ASP A 68 15.06 -20.18 14.63
CA ASP A 68 15.53 -21.19 15.59
C ASP A 68 16.19 -20.48 16.77
N PRO A 69 15.75 -20.67 18.03
CA PRO A 69 16.41 -20.09 19.20
C PRO A 69 17.90 -20.43 19.33
N ALA A 70 18.36 -21.53 18.73
CA ALA A 70 19.77 -21.89 18.68
C ALA A 70 20.59 -21.01 17.72
N ASP A 71 19.94 -20.40 16.72
CA ASP A 71 20.53 -19.43 15.79
C ASP A 71 19.54 -18.29 15.50
N PRO A 72 19.37 -17.35 16.46
CA PRO A 72 18.26 -16.41 16.43
C PRO A 72 18.34 -15.35 15.31
N GLN A 73 19.50 -15.17 14.68
CA GLN A 73 19.68 -14.25 13.56
C GLN A 73 19.49 -14.92 12.19
N HIS A 74 19.47 -16.26 12.13
CA HIS A 74 19.07 -16.99 10.93
C HIS A 74 17.54 -16.96 10.81
N ILE A 75 17.04 -15.92 10.16
CA ILE A 75 15.60 -15.74 9.95
C ILE A 75 15.07 -16.78 8.95
N ILE A 76 14.06 -17.54 9.38
CA ILE A 76 13.37 -18.55 8.57
C ILE A 76 12.25 -17.88 7.77
N SER A 77 11.41 -17.09 8.45
CA SER A 77 10.31 -16.35 7.84
C SER A 77 10.08 -15.05 8.61
N SER A 78 9.62 -14.00 7.94
CA SER A 78 9.38 -12.69 8.55
C SER A 78 8.22 -11.97 7.89
N CYS A 79 7.61 -11.05 8.62
CA CYS A 79 6.66 -10.07 8.11
C CYS A 79 6.62 -8.86 9.04
N GLU A 80 5.89 -7.84 8.66
CA GLU A 80 5.55 -6.71 9.53
C GLU A 80 4.04 -6.54 9.58
N ALA A 81 3.53 -6.10 10.73
CA ALA A 81 2.12 -5.78 10.93
C ALA A 81 1.99 -4.37 11.52
N THR A 82 1.37 -3.48 10.76
CA THR A 82 1.19 -2.06 11.10
C THR A 82 -0.25 -1.84 11.53
N ALA A 83 -0.46 -1.43 12.79
CA ALA A 83 -1.78 -1.05 13.27
C ALA A 83 -2.19 0.32 12.70
N LYS A 84 -3.42 0.39 12.20
CA LYS A 84 -4.03 1.59 11.61
C LYS A 84 -5.46 1.76 12.10
N THR A 85 -5.98 2.97 11.99
CA THR A 85 -7.40 3.25 12.24
C THR A 85 -8.24 2.74 11.08
N LEU A 86 -9.22 1.92 11.39
CA LEU A 86 -10.26 1.43 10.50
C LEU A 86 -11.58 2.09 10.86
N PHE A 87 -12.22 2.71 9.89
CA PHE A 87 -13.60 3.17 9.99
C PHE A 87 -14.53 2.02 9.68
N VAL A 88 -15.53 1.82 10.53
CA VAL A 88 -16.51 0.76 10.38
C VAL A 88 -17.91 1.35 10.50
N ARG A 89 -18.75 1.06 9.52
CA ARG A 89 -20.20 1.15 9.61
C ARG A 89 -20.71 -0.28 9.71
N ASP A 90 -21.24 -0.70 10.85
CA ASP A 90 -21.76 -2.08 10.95
C ASP A 90 -23.08 -2.26 10.20
N ALA A 91 -23.51 -3.52 10.10
CA ALA A 91 -24.78 -3.91 9.48
C ALA A 91 -26.01 -3.27 10.15
N SER A 92 -25.92 -2.81 11.41
CA SER A 92 -27.00 -2.08 12.10
C SER A 92 -27.04 -0.59 11.75
N GLY A 93 -26.00 -0.09 11.07
CA GLY A 93 -25.83 1.30 10.73
C GLY A 93 -25.10 2.12 11.80
N ALA A 94 -24.43 1.50 12.78
CA ALA A 94 -23.62 2.24 13.74
C ALA A 94 -22.21 2.47 13.21
N PHE A 95 -21.73 3.71 13.31
CA PHE A 95 -20.36 4.09 12.99
C PHE A 95 -19.45 3.92 14.22
N ARG A 96 -18.24 3.42 13.99
CA ARG A 96 -17.15 3.40 14.98
C ARG A 96 -15.78 3.37 14.32
N GLU A 97 -14.78 3.76 15.09
CA GLU A 97 -13.38 3.58 14.74
C GLU A 97 -12.83 2.35 15.48
N GLU A 98 -12.14 1.47 14.76
CA GLU A 98 -11.49 0.30 15.31
C GLU A 98 -10.01 0.26 14.89
N LYS A 99 -9.23 -0.58 15.56
CA LYS A 99 -7.88 -0.92 15.14
C LYS A 99 -7.93 -2.05 14.12
N ALA A 100 -7.15 -1.94 13.04
CA ALA A 100 -6.91 -3.01 12.07
C ALA A 100 -5.43 -3.08 11.71
N TYR A 101 -4.96 -4.24 11.27
CA TYR A 101 -3.56 -4.43 10.88
C TYR A 101 -3.39 -4.54 9.37
N ALA A 102 -2.46 -3.79 8.80
CA ALA A 102 -1.94 -4.05 7.47
C ALA A 102 -0.66 -4.86 7.58
N ILE A 103 -0.59 -5.98 6.85
CA ILE A 103 0.54 -6.90 6.84
C ILE A 103 1.35 -6.65 5.58
N ALA A 104 2.65 -6.50 5.75
CA ALA A 104 3.58 -6.30 4.65
C ALA A 104 4.82 -7.19 4.80
N SER A 105 5.64 -7.21 3.74
CA SER A 105 6.96 -7.82 3.73
C SER A 105 7.00 -9.30 4.16
N VAL A 106 5.94 -10.06 3.87
CA VAL A 106 5.88 -11.51 4.14
C VAL A 106 6.93 -12.21 3.27
N TYR A 107 7.97 -12.74 3.92
CA TYR A 107 9.09 -13.33 3.24
C TYR A 107 9.53 -14.61 3.95
N THR A 108 9.79 -15.67 3.19
CA THR A 108 10.39 -16.89 3.71
C THR A 108 11.72 -17.13 3.02
N ASN A 109 12.74 -17.41 3.83
CA ASN A 109 14.08 -17.75 3.38
C ASN A 109 13.99 -18.87 2.33
N PRO A 110 14.61 -18.72 1.13
CA PRO A 110 14.52 -19.71 0.07
C PRO A 110 14.82 -21.15 0.51
N SER A 111 15.76 -21.36 1.43
CA SER A 111 16.12 -22.71 1.93
C SER A 111 15.05 -23.35 2.82
N HIS A 112 14.02 -22.61 3.22
CA HIS A 112 12.92 -23.03 4.10
C HIS A 112 11.54 -22.97 3.41
N ARG A 113 11.51 -22.71 2.09
CA ARG A 113 10.27 -22.66 1.31
C ARG A 113 9.73 -24.06 1.01
N GLY A 114 8.42 -24.17 0.85
CA GLY A 114 7.75 -25.45 0.62
C GLY A 114 7.56 -26.30 1.89
N HIS A 115 8.10 -25.86 3.03
CA HIS A 115 8.05 -26.59 4.30
C HIS A 115 6.99 -26.02 5.27
N GLY A 116 6.07 -25.18 4.78
CA GLY A 116 4.99 -24.61 5.58
C GLY A 116 5.37 -23.45 6.50
N MET A 117 6.62 -22.96 6.46
CA MET A 117 7.09 -21.91 7.38
C MET A 117 6.35 -20.56 7.24
N ALA A 118 6.02 -20.13 6.02
CA ALA A 118 5.17 -18.96 5.78
C ALA A 118 3.78 -19.14 6.42
N THR A 119 3.20 -20.34 6.27
CA THR A 119 1.89 -20.67 6.83
C THR A 119 1.93 -20.67 8.35
N LEU A 120 2.98 -21.21 8.95
CA LEU A 120 3.20 -21.19 10.40
C LEU A 120 3.32 -19.74 10.92
N LEU A 121 4.15 -18.91 10.28
CA LEU A 121 4.29 -17.49 10.59
C LEU A 121 2.92 -16.78 10.56
N LEU A 122 2.17 -16.93 9.46
CA LEU A 122 0.90 -16.24 9.26
C LEU A 122 -0.20 -16.74 10.20
N ASN A 123 -0.21 -18.03 10.57
CA ASN A 123 -1.14 -18.54 11.58
C ASN A 123 -0.86 -17.94 12.96
N LYS A 124 0.41 -17.85 13.35
CA LYS A 124 0.81 -17.20 14.62
C LYS A 124 0.56 -15.71 14.62
N LEU A 125 0.79 -15.04 13.48
CA LEU A 125 0.48 -13.63 13.32
C LEU A 125 -1.02 -13.36 13.47
N LYS A 126 -1.89 -14.19 12.87
CA LYS A 126 -3.34 -14.09 13.06
C LYS A 126 -3.72 -14.18 14.54
N GLU A 127 -3.19 -15.17 15.26
CA GLU A 127 -3.44 -15.32 16.71
C GLU A 127 -3.07 -14.03 17.47
N ALA A 128 -1.91 -13.43 17.16
CA ALA A 128 -1.46 -12.19 17.79
C ALA A 128 -2.35 -10.97 17.47
N MET A 129 -2.72 -10.76 16.20
CA MET A 129 -3.56 -9.64 15.78
C MET A 129 -5.03 -9.81 16.23
N ASP A 130 -5.53 -11.04 16.25
CA ASP A 130 -6.91 -11.35 16.66
C ASP A 130 -7.16 -11.12 18.15
N ALA A 131 -6.10 -10.99 18.95
CA ALA A 131 -6.20 -10.67 20.36
C ALA A 131 -6.80 -9.28 20.60
N ASP A 132 -6.62 -8.34 19.66
CA ASP A 132 -7.04 -6.94 19.84
C ASP A 132 -7.58 -6.25 18.58
N SER A 133 -7.81 -7.00 17.49
CA SER A 133 -8.42 -6.51 16.26
C SER A 133 -9.37 -7.55 15.64
N LYS A 134 -10.35 -7.06 14.87
CA LYS A 134 -11.24 -7.88 14.05
C LYS A 134 -10.85 -7.89 12.57
N ALA A 135 -9.86 -7.09 12.18
CA ALA A 135 -9.55 -6.86 10.78
C ALA A 135 -8.03 -6.89 10.54
N SER A 136 -7.62 -7.64 9.52
CA SER A 136 -6.28 -7.51 8.97
C SER A 136 -6.30 -7.62 7.46
N VAL A 137 -5.39 -6.92 6.79
CA VAL A 137 -5.29 -6.89 5.34
C VAL A 137 -3.88 -7.14 4.87
N LEU A 138 -3.77 -7.63 3.64
CA LEU A 138 -2.52 -7.68 2.88
C LEU A 138 -2.83 -7.53 1.40
N TYR A 139 -1.80 -7.25 0.62
CA TYR A 139 -1.88 -7.15 -0.83
C TYR A 139 -0.99 -8.23 -1.43
N SER A 140 -1.59 -9.26 -2.01
CA SER A 140 -0.89 -10.48 -2.46
C SER A 140 -0.19 -10.27 -3.80
N ASP A 141 1.12 -10.51 -3.81
CA ASP A 141 1.94 -10.59 -5.03
C ASP A 141 2.06 -12.03 -5.59
N ILE A 142 1.36 -12.99 -4.99
CA ILE A 142 1.44 -14.42 -5.35
C ILE A 142 0.08 -15.00 -5.75
N GLY A 143 -0.81 -14.15 -6.25
CA GLY A 143 -2.14 -14.52 -6.72
C GLY A 143 -3.18 -14.63 -5.61
N THR A 144 -4.32 -15.23 -5.94
CA THR A 144 -5.56 -15.22 -5.14
C THR A 144 -5.70 -16.40 -4.16
N VAL A 145 -4.86 -17.43 -4.28
CA VAL A 145 -5.12 -18.71 -3.61
C VAL A 145 -4.51 -18.78 -2.21
N TYR A 146 -3.23 -18.43 -2.07
CA TYR A 146 -2.45 -18.74 -0.87
C TYR A 146 -3.03 -18.09 0.41
N TYR A 147 -3.26 -16.78 0.37
CA TYR A 147 -3.80 -16.06 1.54
C TYR A 147 -5.29 -16.33 1.78
N ALA A 148 -6.06 -16.61 0.73
CA ALA A 148 -7.45 -17.02 0.84
C ALA A 148 -7.60 -18.33 1.62
N GLN A 149 -6.74 -19.32 1.37
CA GLN A 149 -6.69 -20.57 2.14
C GLN A 149 -6.38 -20.34 3.63
N LEU A 150 -5.75 -19.21 3.99
CA LEU A 150 -5.45 -18.85 5.36
C LEU A 150 -6.50 -17.92 5.99
N GLY A 151 -7.57 -17.58 5.26
CA GLY A 151 -8.71 -16.80 5.74
C GLY A 151 -8.69 -15.31 5.41
N TRP A 152 -7.80 -14.85 4.53
CA TRP A 152 -7.90 -13.50 3.95
C TRP A 152 -8.66 -13.58 2.62
N THR A 153 -9.94 -13.22 2.65
CA THR A 153 -10.82 -13.18 1.48
C THR A 153 -10.29 -12.20 0.45
N VAL A 154 -10.30 -12.62 -0.82
CA VAL A 154 -9.85 -11.81 -1.96
C VAL A 154 -10.92 -10.81 -2.35
N TYR A 155 -10.52 -9.57 -2.58
CA TYR A 155 -11.40 -8.50 -3.09
C TYR A 155 -11.01 -8.12 -4.52
N PRO A 156 -11.95 -7.56 -5.31
CA PRO A 156 -11.65 -7.02 -6.63
C PRO A 156 -10.50 -6.01 -6.59
N SER A 157 -9.71 -5.99 -7.66
CA SER A 157 -8.49 -5.18 -7.73
C SER A 157 -8.43 -4.37 -9.02
N LEU A 158 -9.53 -3.66 -9.27
CA LEU A 158 -9.70 -2.81 -10.43
C LEU A 158 -8.65 -1.70 -10.43
N GLN A 159 -8.30 -1.22 -11.61
CA GLN A 159 -7.48 -0.03 -11.78
C GLN A 159 -7.72 0.64 -13.12
N VAL A 160 -7.26 1.88 -13.21
CA VAL A 160 -7.11 2.61 -14.46
C VAL A 160 -5.67 3.09 -14.60
N SER A 161 -5.11 2.92 -15.81
CA SER A 161 -3.83 3.45 -16.23
C SER A 161 -4.03 4.62 -17.18
N LEU A 162 -3.38 5.76 -16.92
CA LEU A 162 -3.27 6.88 -17.86
C LEU A 162 -1.85 6.91 -18.41
N ILE A 163 -1.71 6.72 -19.72
CA ILE A 163 -0.43 6.49 -20.39
C ILE A 163 -0.18 7.66 -21.36
N PRO A 164 0.81 8.53 -21.10
CA PRO A 164 1.18 9.60 -22.03
C PRO A 164 1.94 9.00 -23.23
N ASP A 165 1.22 8.59 -24.27
CA ASP A 165 1.81 7.99 -25.48
C ASP A 165 2.61 9.05 -26.28
N ASP A 166 2.23 10.33 -26.21
CA ASP A 166 2.99 11.47 -26.72
C ASP A 166 3.18 12.54 -25.64
N ALA A 167 4.26 12.42 -24.86
CA ALA A 167 4.61 13.40 -23.84
C ALA A 167 4.99 14.78 -24.42
N SER A 168 5.36 14.87 -25.70
CA SER A 168 5.74 16.15 -26.33
C SER A 168 4.55 17.03 -26.67
N ALA A 169 3.37 16.43 -26.82
CA ALA A 169 2.10 17.14 -27.00
C ALA A 169 1.55 17.74 -25.69
N LEU A 170 2.11 17.38 -24.54
CA LEU A 170 1.66 17.82 -23.23
C LEU A 170 2.32 19.15 -22.83
N GLN A 171 1.52 20.11 -22.38
CA GLN A 171 2.04 21.35 -21.81
C GLN A 171 2.63 21.07 -20.42
N PRO A 172 3.86 21.53 -20.11
CA PRO A 172 4.56 21.18 -18.87
C PRO A 172 4.05 21.92 -17.62
N THR A 173 2.90 22.58 -17.72
CA THR A 173 2.27 23.35 -16.63
C THR A 173 0.95 22.70 -16.22
N PRO A 174 0.61 22.67 -14.92
CA PRO A 174 -0.70 22.19 -14.46
C PRO A 174 -1.85 22.84 -15.25
N PRO A 175 -2.95 22.11 -15.46
CA PRO A 175 -4.17 22.70 -16.02
C PRO A 175 -4.64 23.90 -15.21
N GLU A 176 -5.34 24.84 -15.88
CA GLU A 176 -5.93 26.01 -15.22
C GLU A 176 -6.81 25.58 -14.04
N GLY A 177 -6.73 26.32 -12.93
CA GLY A 177 -7.48 26.02 -11.72
C GLY A 177 -6.92 24.87 -10.87
N VAL A 178 -5.73 24.33 -11.20
CA VAL A 178 -5.01 23.34 -10.39
C VAL A 178 -3.60 23.81 -10.06
N ARG A 179 -3.13 23.49 -8.86
CA ARG A 179 -1.72 23.65 -8.46
C ARG A 179 -1.19 22.40 -7.80
N TYR A 180 0.12 22.21 -7.81
CA TYR A 180 0.76 21.13 -7.07
C TYR A 180 0.71 21.38 -5.55
N LEU A 181 0.67 20.26 -4.81
CA LEU A 181 0.80 20.22 -3.36
C LEU A 181 2.22 19.84 -2.98
N THR A 182 2.74 20.50 -1.95
CA THR A 182 4.01 20.15 -1.32
C THR A 182 3.82 19.12 -0.20
N ALA A 183 4.92 18.54 0.29
CA ALA A 183 4.88 17.63 1.44
C ALA A 183 4.34 18.31 2.72
N ASP A 184 4.65 19.59 2.92
CA ASP A 184 4.24 20.33 4.13
C ASP A 184 2.74 20.70 4.12
N GLU A 185 2.14 20.84 2.94
CA GLU A 185 0.71 21.12 2.81
C GLU A 185 -0.16 19.87 2.95
N ALA A 186 0.36 18.70 2.57
CA ALA A 186 -0.41 17.47 2.50
C ALA A 186 -1.09 17.04 3.83
N PRO A 187 -0.47 17.19 5.02
CA PRO A 187 -1.11 16.82 6.28
C PRO A 187 -2.45 17.53 6.52
N ALA A 188 -2.55 18.83 6.21
CA ALA A 188 -3.79 19.59 6.38
C ALA A 188 -4.92 19.10 5.46
N PHE A 189 -4.58 18.59 4.27
CA PHE A 189 -5.56 17.95 3.39
C PHE A 189 -5.91 16.54 3.86
N CYS A 190 -4.99 15.80 4.48
CA CYS A 190 -5.28 14.50 5.08
C CYS A 190 -6.30 14.64 6.22
N ASP A 191 -6.21 15.69 7.03
CA ASP A 191 -7.17 15.95 8.10
C ASP A 191 -8.59 16.22 7.54
N LYS A 192 -8.68 17.01 6.45
CA LYS A 192 -9.94 17.22 5.73
C LYS A 192 -10.49 15.92 5.17
N ASP A 193 -9.61 15.09 4.63
CA ASP A 193 -9.95 13.81 4.02
C ASP A 193 -10.53 12.82 5.04
N VAL A 194 -9.85 12.67 6.18
CA VAL A 194 -10.32 11.86 7.31
C VAL A 194 -11.70 12.34 7.77
N ALA A 195 -11.92 13.66 7.86
CA ALA A 195 -13.23 14.21 8.22
C ALA A 195 -14.32 13.94 7.17
N LEU A 196 -14.00 14.04 5.88
CA LEU A 196 -14.91 13.71 4.78
C LEU A 196 -15.28 12.23 4.78
N LEU A 197 -14.28 11.34 4.94
CA LEU A 197 -14.50 9.90 4.99
C LEU A 197 -15.32 9.50 6.21
N ARG A 198 -15.05 10.09 7.39
CA ARG A 198 -15.88 9.89 8.58
C ARG A 198 -17.34 10.26 8.30
N LYS A 199 -17.57 11.44 7.71
CA LYS A 199 -18.92 11.89 7.34
C LYS A 199 -19.56 10.97 6.30
N LYS A 200 -18.82 10.45 5.32
CA LYS A 200 -19.33 9.43 4.38
C LYS A 200 -19.85 8.23 5.17
N PHE A 201 -19.04 7.67 6.06
CA PHE A 201 -19.38 6.49 6.87
C PHE A 201 -20.56 6.71 7.82
N GLU A 202 -20.66 7.88 8.44
CA GLU A 202 -21.81 8.27 9.27
C GLU A 202 -23.13 8.33 8.47
N ASN A 203 -23.05 8.58 7.16
CA ASN A 203 -24.20 8.74 6.26
C ASN A 203 -24.41 7.55 5.30
N LEU A 204 -23.58 6.51 5.35
CA LEU A 204 -23.79 5.30 4.55
C LEU A 204 -25.15 4.66 4.90
N PRO A 205 -25.89 4.15 3.89
CA PRO A 205 -27.16 3.49 4.14
C PRO A 205 -26.96 2.24 5.02
N ALA A 206 -27.93 1.96 5.89
CA ALA A 206 -27.97 0.68 6.61
C ALA A 206 -28.54 -0.39 5.67
N ASP A 207 -27.68 -0.97 4.84
CA ASP A 207 -28.03 -1.97 3.82
C ASP A 207 -27.90 -3.42 4.32
N GLY A 208 -27.65 -3.60 5.63
CA GLY A 208 -27.44 -4.89 6.27
C GLY A 208 -26.04 -5.46 6.10
N LYS A 209 -25.08 -4.71 5.54
CA LYS A 209 -23.68 -5.12 5.40
C LYS A 209 -22.77 -4.23 6.24
N PRO A 210 -21.66 -4.78 6.78
CA PRO A 210 -20.62 -3.94 7.34
C PRO A 210 -19.83 -3.28 6.21
N HIS A 211 -19.63 -1.97 6.27
CA HIS A 211 -18.70 -1.24 5.41
C HIS A 211 -17.45 -0.86 6.20
N ILE A 212 -16.28 -0.98 5.58
CA ILE A 212 -14.99 -0.66 6.21
C ILE A 212 -14.10 0.15 5.27
N ALA A 213 -13.28 1.06 5.83
CA ALA A 213 -12.20 1.74 5.12
C ALA A 213 -11.08 2.11 6.10
N PHE A 214 -9.83 2.11 5.65
CA PHE A 214 -8.74 2.65 6.46
C PHE A 214 -8.79 4.17 6.46
N ALA A 215 -8.48 4.81 7.58
CA ALA A 215 -8.39 6.28 7.61
C ALA A 215 -7.17 6.76 6.79
N PRO A 216 -7.33 7.71 5.84
CA PRO A 216 -6.23 8.26 5.04
C PRO A 216 -5.40 9.27 5.85
N SER A 217 -4.79 8.79 6.94
CA SER A 217 -4.08 9.64 7.90
C SER A 217 -2.83 10.29 7.30
N ALA A 218 -2.47 11.47 7.82
CA ALA A 218 -1.21 12.12 7.47
C ALA A 218 0.01 11.22 7.71
N ALA A 219 -0.02 10.38 8.76
CA ALA A 219 1.04 9.41 9.04
C ALA A 219 1.21 8.39 7.91
N GLN A 220 0.11 7.87 7.37
CA GLN A 220 0.13 6.94 6.23
C GLN A 220 0.69 7.60 4.97
N ILE A 221 0.17 8.78 4.61
CA ILE A 221 0.61 9.50 3.40
C ILE A 221 2.08 9.92 3.52
N THR A 222 2.52 10.37 4.69
CA THR A 222 3.93 10.71 4.95
C THR A 222 4.85 9.49 4.88
N TRP A 223 4.39 8.30 5.27
CA TRP A 223 5.16 7.07 5.11
C TRP A 223 5.44 6.79 3.63
N HIS A 224 4.43 6.90 2.77
CA HIS A 224 4.60 6.78 1.31
C HIS A 224 5.59 7.84 0.78
N PHE A 225 5.45 9.10 1.20
CA PHE A 225 6.35 10.18 0.80
C PHE A 225 7.80 10.01 1.28
N THR A 226 7.98 9.35 2.42
CA THR A 226 9.32 9.02 2.95
C THR A 226 9.95 7.94 2.09
N ARG A 227 9.15 6.93 1.70
CA ARG A 227 9.58 5.81 0.89
C ARG A 227 10.02 6.26 -0.50
N ASP A 228 9.14 6.88 -1.27
CA ASP A 228 9.45 7.31 -2.63
C ASP A 228 10.47 8.47 -2.67
N GLY A 229 10.52 9.34 -1.66
CA GLY A 229 11.48 10.42 -1.55
C GLY A 229 12.90 9.88 -1.38
N PHE A 230 13.05 8.78 -0.63
CA PHE A 230 14.29 8.02 -0.57
C PHE A 230 14.62 7.43 -1.95
N MET A 231 13.65 6.78 -2.60
CA MET A 231 13.85 6.16 -3.92
C MET A 231 14.25 7.19 -4.99
N ALA A 232 13.65 8.38 -4.98
CA ALA A 232 13.95 9.46 -5.91
C ALA A 232 15.39 9.97 -5.75
N LYS A 233 15.82 10.17 -4.50
CA LYS A 233 17.21 10.55 -4.19
C LYS A 233 18.20 9.47 -4.60
N GLU A 234 17.86 8.20 -4.38
CA GLU A 234 18.77 7.09 -4.66
C GLU A 234 18.85 6.77 -6.16
N LEU A 235 17.72 6.72 -6.87
CA LEU A 235 17.65 6.24 -8.25
C LEU A 235 17.64 7.35 -9.30
N ALA A 236 16.95 8.47 -9.02
CA ALA A 236 16.84 9.59 -9.96
C ALA A 236 17.77 10.76 -9.62
N LYS A 237 18.46 10.71 -8.46
CA LYS A 237 19.31 11.78 -7.93
C LYS A 237 18.59 13.15 -7.91
N ARG A 238 17.29 13.12 -7.63
CA ARG A 238 16.40 14.29 -7.63
C ARG A 238 15.50 14.27 -6.39
N GLU A 239 15.14 15.44 -5.89
CA GLU A 239 14.18 15.58 -4.79
C GLU A 239 12.74 15.72 -5.30
N VAL A 240 11.80 15.11 -4.57
CA VAL A 240 10.36 15.20 -4.86
C VAL A 240 9.80 16.46 -4.23
N ALA A 241 9.37 17.41 -5.06
CA ALA A 241 8.67 18.62 -4.62
C ALA A 241 7.14 18.45 -4.68
N ASN A 242 6.64 17.88 -5.78
CA ASN A 242 5.21 17.72 -6.02
C ASN A 242 4.74 16.40 -5.42
N ARG A 243 3.85 16.46 -4.42
CA ARG A 243 3.30 15.31 -3.69
C ARG A 243 1.85 14.99 -4.03
N GLY A 244 1.28 15.82 -4.88
CA GLY A 244 -0.13 15.82 -5.21
C GLY A 244 -0.51 17.06 -5.97
N ALA A 245 -1.80 17.24 -6.19
CA ALA A 245 -2.38 18.45 -6.73
C ALA A 245 -3.69 18.80 -6.03
N VAL A 246 -4.08 20.06 -6.08
CA VAL A 246 -5.31 20.58 -5.49
C VAL A 246 -5.97 21.60 -6.42
N THR A 247 -7.30 21.63 -6.43
CA THR A 247 -8.04 22.69 -7.11
C THR A 247 -7.79 24.05 -6.47
N ALA A 248 -7.88 25.13 -7.23
CA ALA A 248 -7.58 26.48 -6.76
C ALA A 248 -8.48 26.91 -5.58
N ASP A 249 -9.71 26.39 -5.50
CA ASP A 249 -10.64 26.61 -4.40
C ASP A 249 -10.44 25.66 -3.21
N GLY A 250 -9.48 24.73 -3.30
CA GLY A 250 -9.12 23.79 -2.24
C GLY A 250 -10.17 22.71 -1.97
N LYS A 251 -11.17 22.54 -2.85
CA LYS A 251 -12.28 21.61 -2.64
C LYS A 251 -11.97 20.18 -3.00
N ALA A 252 -11.07 19.92 -3.95
CA ALA A 252 -10.62 18.57 -4.30
C ALA A 252 -9.11 18.50 -4.50
N TRP A 253 -8.55 17.33 -4.21
CA TRP A 253 -7.12 17.08 -4.28
C TRP A 253 -6.81 15.61 -4.58
N VAL A 254 -5.56 15.38 -4.96
CA VAL A 254 -4.99 14.06 -5.20
C VAL A 254 -3.60 13.99 -4.58
N TYR A 255 -3.20 12.84 -4.03
CA TYR A 255 -1.81 12.56 -3.65
C TYR A 255 -1.23 11.43 -4.49
N TRP A 256 0.10 11.37 -4.61
CA TRP A 256 0.76 10.32 -5.36
C TRP A 256 2.10 9.87 -4.78
N ASP A 257 2.49 8.64 -5.14
CA ASP A 257 3.76 7.98 -4.86
C ASP A 257 4.52 7.72 -6.16
N TYR A 258 5.84 7.92 -6.14
CA TYR A 258 6.72 7.67 -7.28
C TYR A 258 7.29 6.24 -7.21
N ASP A 259 6.73 5.34 -8.01
CA ASP A 259 7.27 3.99 -8.14
C ASP A 259 8.29 3.89 -9.27
N PHE A 260 9.55 4.13 -8.92
CA PHE A 260 10.68 4.01 -9.84
C PHE A 260 10.99 2.57 -10.27
N ARG A 261 10.59 1.56 -9.49
CA ARG A 261 10.84 0.15 -9.81
C ARG A 261 9.92 -0.32 -10.92
N GLU A 262 8.64 0.04 -10.82
CA GLU A 262 7.64 -0.29 -11.84
C GLU A 262 7.46 0.79 -12.91
N LYS A 263 8.14 1.94 -12.75
CA LYS A 263 8.07 3.13 -13.61
C LYS A 263 6.65 3.70 -13.69
N LYS A 264 5.98 3.86 -12.54
CA LYS A 264 4.60 4.34 -12.45
C LYS A 264 4.51 5.47 -11.44
N LEU A 265 3.67 6.46 -11.72
CA LEU A 265 3.17 7.37 -10.68
C LEU A 265 1.88 6.78 -10.13
N LYS A 266 1.83 6.44 -8.86
CA LYS A 266 0.67 5.78 -8.25
C LYS A 266 -0.15 6.81 -7.50
N VAL A 267 -1.41 7.00 -7.89
CA VAL A 267 -2.33 7.85 -7.13
C VAL A 267 -2.64 7.15 -5.82
N LEU A 268 -2.21 7.77 -4.72
CA LEU A 268 -2.48 7.29 -3.37
C LEU A 268 -3.97 7.41 -3.06
N ARG A 269 -4.53 8.60 -3.34
CA ARG A 269 -5.94 8.92 -3.08
C ARG A 269 -6.43 10.11 -3.89
N VAL A 270 -7.68 10.06 -4.36
CA VAL A 270 -8.45 11.23 -4.84
C VAL A 270 -9.51 11.58 -3.79
N ALA A 271 -9.55 12.83 -3.34
CA ALA A 271 -10.45 13.24 -2.26
C ALA A 271 -11.02 14.65 -2.46
N GLY A 272 -12.05 14.97 -1.67
CA GLY A 272 -12.73 16.25 -1.68
C GLY A 272 -14.11 16.22 -2.33
N ASP A 273 -14.52 17.34 -2.93
CA ASP A 273 -15.81 17.50 -3.59
C ASP A 273 -15.84 16.72 -4.93
N PRO A 274 -16.72 15.71 -5.10
CA PRO A 274 -16.82 14.94 -6.33
C PRO A 274 -17.32 15.76 -7.54
N GLN A 275 -17.85 16.97 -7.33
CA GLN A 275 -18.25 17.88 -8.40
C GLN A 275 -17.11 18.79 -8.89
N ALA A 276 -15.95 18.75 -8.23
CA ALA A 276 -14.78 19.50 -8.66
C ALA A 276 -14.13 18.88 -9.91
N ASP A 277 -13.21 19.60 -10.55
CA ASP A 277 -12.52 19.14 -11.76
C ASP A 277 -11.44 18.08 -11.45
N VAL A 278 -11.87 16.86 -11.12
CA VAL A 278 -10.99 15.69 -10.92
C VAL A 278 -10.22 15.35 -12.20
N THR A 279 -10.75 15.69 -13.38
CA THR A 279 -10.05 15.49 -14.66
C THR A 279 -8.78 16.35 -14.71
N ALA A 280 -8.82 17.59 -14.22
CA ALA A 280 -7.64 18.44 -14.09
C ALA A 280 -6.59 17.86 -13.15
N LEU A 281 -7.01 17.31 -12.01
CA LEU A 281 -6.11 16.69 -11.02
C LEU A 281 -5.39 15.47 -11.61
N LEU A 282 -6.11 14.59 -12.30
CA LEU A 282 -5.51 13.42 -12.97
C LEU A 282 -4.60 13.84 -14.12
N HIS A 283 -4.95 14.88 -14.88
CA HIS A 283 -4.06 15.43 -15.91
C HIS A 283 -2.77 15.99 -15.28
N ALA A 284 -2.84 16.71 -14.15
CA ALA A 284 -1.65 17.18 -13.44
C ALA A 284 -0.73 16.04 -12.99
N ALA A 285 -1.30 14.89 -12.60
CA ALA A 285 -0.54 13.67 -12.29
C ALA A 285 0.15 13.09 -13.54
N VAL A 286 -0.49 13.13 -14.72
CA VAL A 286 0.12 12.70 -15.98
C VAL A 286 1.31 13.57 -16.37
N LEU A 287 1.19 14.89 -16.19
CA LEU A 287 2.30 15.82 -16.40
C LEU A 287 3.47 15.53 -15.46
N GLU A 288 3.18 15.26 -14.18
CA GLU A 288 4.22 14.92 -13.21
C GLU A 288 4.90 13.59 -13.54
N ALA A 289 4.12 12.56 -13.91
CA ALA A 289 4.68 11.29 -14.37
C ALA A 289 5.63 11.49 -15.56
N SER A 290 5.21 12.28 -16.56
CA SER A 290 6.01 12.60 -17.74
C SER A 290 7.31 13.36 -17.39
N ASN A 291 7.22 14.34 -16.49
CA ASN A 291 8.36 15.13 -15.98
C ASN A 291 9.39 14.27 -15.22
N TRP A 292 8.99 13.13 -14.68
CA TRP A 292 9.88 12.16 -14.04
C TRP A 292 10.28 11.00 -14.93
N GLY A 293 9.85 10.97 -16.19
CA GLY A 293 10.10 9.86 -17.11
C GLY A 293 9.43 8.55 -16.65
N LEU A 294 8.35 8.64 -15.88
CA LEU A 294 7.53 7.49 -15.50
C LEU A 294 6.58 7.15 -16.66
N ALA A 295 6.36 5.86 -16.87
CA ALA A 295 5.65 5.37 -18.06
C ALA A 295 4.14 5.59 -18.01
N LYS A 296 3.55 5.73 -16.82
CA LYS A 296 2.10 5.93 -16.65
C LYS A 296 1.73 6.42 -15.26
N VAL A 297 0.51 6.95 -15.15
CA VAL A 297 -0.21 7.12 -13.88
C VAL A 297 -1.10 5.90 -13.63
N LEU A 298 -1.15 5.42 -12.40
CA LEU A 298 -1.98 4.29 -11.97
C LEU A 298 -2.93 4.72 -10.85
N VAL A 299 -4.22 4.41 -10.99
CA VAL A 299 -5.24 4.64 -9.97
C VAL A 299 -5.90 3.31 -9.60
N TRP A 300 -5.89 2.95 -8.32
CA TRP A 300 -6.52 1.72 -7.83
C TRP A 300 -7.98 1.94 -7.46
N ASN A 301 -8.81 0.96 -7.79
CA ASN A 301 -10.22 0.88 -7.44
C ASN A 301 -10.97 2.22 -7.63
N PRO A 302 -10.87 2.86 -8.81
CA PRO A 302 -11.53 4.13 -9.06
C PRO A 302 -13.05 3.95 -8.95
N ASP A 303 -13.73 4.87 -8.27
CA ASP A 303 -15.19 4.95 -8.35
C ASP A 303 -15.65 5.42 -9.74
N ASP A 304 -16.96 5.44 -9.97
CA ASP A 304 -17.54 5.85 -11.26
C ASP A 304 -17.14 7.28 -11.66
N GLY A 305 -17.00 8.19 -10.69
CA GLY A 305 -16.63 9.59 -10.91
C GLY A 305 -15.17 9.75 -11.32
N VAL A 306 -14.25 9.05 -10.64
CA VAL A 306 -12.83 9.01 -10.98
C VAL A 306 -12.61 8.28 -12.30
N ALA A 307 -13.32 7.18 -12.56
CA ALA A 307 -13.27 6.46 -13.83
C ALA A 307 -13.76 7.33 -15.00
N ALA A 308 -14.86 8.06 -14.83
CA ALA A 308 -15.35 9.03 -15.82
C ALA A 308 -14.35 10.16 -16.05
N SER A 309 -13.73 10.67 -14.98
CA SER A 309 -12.71 11.72 -15.07
C SER A 309 -11.44 11.24 -15.77
N ALA A 310 -11.00 10.01 -15.52
CA ALA A 310 -9.85 9.41 -16.19
C ALA A 310 -10.08 9.34 -17.72
N LYS A 311 -11.28 8.93 -18.17
CA LYS A 311 -11.64 8.93 -19.60
C LYS A 311 -11.52 10.33 -20.22
N LYS A 312 -12.03 11.35 -19.53
CA LYS A 312 -11.99 12.75 -19.99
C LYS A 312 -10.57 13.34 -20.09
N VAL A 313 -9.57 12.74 -19.44
CA VAL A 313 -8.17 13.16 -19.62
C VAL A 313 -7.70 12.95 -21.06
N SER A 314 -8.12 11.85 -21.70
CA SER A 314 -7.84 11.61 -23.13
C SER A 314 -8.40 12.73 -23.99
N ASP A 315 -9.66 13.12 -23.77
CA ASP A 315 -10.32 14.19 -24.52
C ASP A 315 -9.63 15.55 -24.31
N ARG A 316 -9.24 15.86 -23.06
CA ARG A 316 -8.55 17.11 -22.71
C ARG A 316 -7.15 17.22 -23.32
N THR A 317 -6.57 16.10 -23.72
CA THR A 317 -5.20 16.03 -24.27
C THR A 317 -5.19 15.69 -25.76
N ASP A 318 -6.33 15.86 -26.45
CA ASP A 318 -6.50 15.55 -27.87
C ASP A 318 -6.02 14.11 -28.23
N GLY A 319 -6.20 13.17 -27.30
CA GLY A 319 -5.80 11.77 -27.45
C GLY A 319 -4.34 11.46 -27.13
N ALA A 320 -3.53 12.43 -26.66
CA ALA A 320 -2.13 12.20 -26.27
C ALA A 320 -2.00 11.28 -25.04
N VAL A 321 -3.06 11.13 -24.25
CA VAL A 321 -3.11 10.24 -23.08
C VAL A 321 -4.09 9.10 -23.32
N ARG A 322 -3.57 7.89 -23.44
CA ARG A 322 -4.39 6.68 -23.54
C ARG A 322 -4.83 6.20 -22.17
N VAL A 323 -6.09 5.80 -22.06
CA VAL A 323 -6.73 5.33 -20.82
C VAL A 323 -7.04 3.84 -20.93
N VAL A 324 -6.55 3.04 -20.00
CA VAL A 324 -6.74 1.58 -19.97
C VAL A 324 -7.31 1.16 -18.62
N PHE A 325 -8.43 0.43 -18.65
CA PHE A 325 -9.04 -0.20 -17.48
C PHE A 325 -8.71 -1.68 -17.49
N ASP A 326 -8.24 -2.20 -16.35
CA ASP A 326 -7.95 -3.61 -16.16
C ASP A 326 -8.12 -3.99 -14.67
N GLU A 327 -7.94 -5.28 -14.37
CA GLU A 327 -7.93 -5.83 -13.02
C GLU A 327 -6.58 -6.51 -12.76
N ARG A 328 -6.02 -6.33 -11.56
CA ARG A 328 -4.75 -6.95 -11.19
C ARG A 328 -4.96 -8.44 -10.88
N LEU A 329 -4.24 -9.33 -11.54
CA LEU A 329 -4.36 -10.78 -11.32
C LEU A 329 -3.10 -11.42 -10.74
N ASP A 330 -1.98 -10.70 -10.75
CA ASP A 330 -0.64 -11.21 -10.45
C ASP A 330 0.19 -10.29 -9.54
N GLY A 331 -0.39 -9.22 -8.99
CA GLY A 331 0.33 -8.28 -8.13
C GLY A 331 -0.59 -7.45 -7.24
N SER A 332 -0.22 -7.31 -5.97
CA SER A 332 -0.91 -6.48 -4.98
C SER A 332 -2.44 -6.67 -4.94
N ILE A 333 -2.88 -7.91 -4.89
CA ILE A 333 -4.31 -8.27 -4.83
C ILE A 333 -4.82 -8.10 -3.40
N PRO A 334 -5.81 -7.23 -3.15
CA PRO A 334 -6.30 -6.92 -1.82
C PRO A 334 -6.95 -8.16 -1.20
N SER A 335 -6.46 -8.53 -0.03
CA SER A 335 -6.93 -9.69 0.72
C SER A 335 -7.26 -9.25 2.14
N LEU A 336 -8.53 -9.32 2.52
CA LEU A 336 -9.04 -8.88 3.81
C LEU A 336 -9.48 -10.08 4.64
N ARG A 337 -9.07 -10.09 5.89
CA ARG A 337 -9.62 -10.96 6.91
C ARG A 337 -10.45 -10.14 7.87
N TRP A 338 -11.75 -10.38 7.87
CA TRP A 338 -12.75 -9.73 8.72
C TRP A 338 -13.39 -10.76 9.65
N ARG A 339 -13.32 -10.52 10.97
CA ARG A 339 -13.88 -11.41 12.01
C ARG A 339 -15.11 -10.84 12.70
N SER A 340 -15.96 -10.14 11.96
CA SER A 340 -17.31 -9.79 12.42
C SER A 340 -18.34 -10.53 11.57
N GLU A 341 -19.60 -10.44 11.95
CA GLU A 341 -20.71 -10.97 11.16
C GLU A 341 -20.80 -10.28 9.79
N GLY A 342 -21.12 -11.07 8.76
CA GLY A 342 -21.27 -10.60 7.38
C GLY A 342 -19.95 -10.44 6.62
N GLU A 343 -20.04 -10.50 5.29
CA GLU A 343 -18.94 -10.12 4.41
C GLU A 343 -18.85 -8.59 4.32
N ALA A 344 -17.68 -8.03 4.62
CA ALA A 344 -17.50 -6.59 4.63
C ALA A 344 -17.42 -6.02 3.21
N VAL A 345 -18.05 -4.87 3.00
CA VAL A 345 -17.77 -4.02 1.84
C VAL A 345 -16.55 -3.19 2.16
N TRP A 346 -15.47 -3.36 1.39
CA TRP A 346 -14.24 -2.60 1.56
C TRP A 346 -14.31 -1.33 0.70
N GLU A 347 -14.72 -0.24 1.33
CA GLU A 347 -14.82 1.09 0.77
C GLU A 347 -13.43 1.72 0.62
N ASP A 348 -13.26 2.55 -0.40
CA ASP A 348 -12.09 3.43 -0.58
C ASP A 348 -10.74 2.69 -0.44
N ASN A 349 -10.68 1.44 -0.92
CA ASN A 349 -9.46 0.62 -0.97
C ASN A 349 -8.53 1.08 -2.10
N GLU A 350 -8.13 2.34 -2.04
CA GLU A 350 -7.18 2.97 -2.95
C GLU A 350 -5.74 2.68 -2.50
N TYR A 351 -4.74 3.16 -3.25
CA TYR A 351 -3.35 2.78 -2.99
C TYR A 351 -2.81 3.26 -1.64
N TYR A 352 -3.35 4.33 -1.04
CA TYR A 352 -2.89 4.80 0.28
C TYR A 352 -3.00 3.71 1.36
N ALA A 353 -3.96 2.77 1.22
CA ALA A 353 -4.18 1.69 2.18
C ALA A 353 -3.09 0.59 2.10
N TRP A 354 -2.35 0.53 0.98
CA TRP A 354 -1.22 -0.37 0.79
C TRP A 354 -0.07 -0.05 1.77
N CYS A 355 0.42 -1.11 2.42
CA CYS A 355 1.44 -1.13 3.50
C CYS A 355 1.05 -0.39 4.77
#